data_AF-A0A561W1T2-F1
#
_entry.id   AF-A0A561W1T2-F1
#
_cell.length_a   1.000
_cell.length_b   1.000
_cell.length_c   1.000
_cell.angle_alpha   90.00
_cell.angle_beta   90.00
_cell.angle_gamma   90.00
#
_symmetry.space_group_name_H-M   'P 1'
#
loop_
_entity.id
_entity.type
_entity.pdbx_description
1 polymer ?
#
loop_
_entity_poly.entity_id
_entity_poly.type
_entity_poly.pdbx_seq_one_letter_code
_entity_poly.pdbx_strand_id
1 'polypeptide(L)'
;MGWSHDQRRAAIAVLLSAAMIEIRALASRPDSSKHPDGHLVEIRLIADVCHNLPGADRPRPTGEYDGLVYTWQSANDFQRSWLRKHFARAAIDTTFLEQAPRLPRPATAPDTRPSWKHWQLPRDPKTFLAVDSSTLANLVRQARAVDRHDPTYGPARTAAGEWFLNHLDPDGRHIIRPSRHGETLFQPDGPADLRQYRVLVTMSDGSLIVDHPRLRATDIAALPRNLHLLRRLQLAAVPPRRQELDPGLWAHRHRATHPDCCDLTVLTTSSDG
;
A
#
# COMPACT_ATOMS: atom_id res chain seq x y z
N MET A 1 23.33 11.85 -5.48
CA MET A 1 22.72 13.00 -4.76
C MET A 1 21.26 13.08 -5.14
N GLY A 2 20.36 13.34 -4.19
CA GLY A 2 18.91 13.45 -4.47
C GLY A 2 18.49 14.86 -4.86
N TRP A 3 17.30 15.02 -5.43
CA TRP A 3 16.67 16.33 -5.61
C TRP A 3 16.40 17.02 -4.26
N SER A 4 16.62 18.33 -4.21
CA SER A 4 16.21 19.20 -3.10
C SER A 4 14.69 19.27 -2.97
N HIS A 5 14.20 19.73 -1.82
CA HIS A 5 12.77 19.95 -1.59
C HIS A 5 12.13 20.87 -2.65
N ASP A 6 12.84 21.93 -3.08
CA ASP A 6 12.33 22.87 -4.08
C ASP A 6 12.28 22.25 -5.47
N GLN A 7 13.29 21.46 -5.84
CA GLN A 7 13.30 20.70 -7.09
C GLN A 7 12.14 19.70 -7.14
N ARG A 8 11.85 19.02 -6.02
CA ARG A 8 10.70 18.10 -5.91
C ARG A 8 9.37 18.82 -6.06
N ARG A 9 9.17 19.93 -5.35
CA ARG A 9 7.95 20.73 -5.45
C ARG A 9 7.73 21.24 -6.87
N ALA A 10 8.78 21.74 -7.51
CA ALA A 10 8.72 22.18 -8.90
C ALA A 10 8.34 21.02 -9.84
N ALA A 11 8.97 19.86 -9.68
CA ALA A 11 8.65 18.67 -10.46
C ALA A 11 7.19 18.22 -10.28
N ILE A 12 6.72 18.11 -9.04
CA ILE A 12 5.34 17.73 -8.73
C ILE A 12 4.35 18.74 -9.31
N ALA A 13 4.61 20.05 -9.17
CA ALA A 13 3.74 21.09 -9.71
C ALA A 13 3.64 21.03 -11.24
N VAL A 14 4.75 20.79 -11.94
CA VAL A 14 4.78 20.59 -13.40
C VAL A 14 3.93 19.40 -13.82
N LEU A 15 4.08 18.26 -13.13
CA LEU A 15 3.32 17.05 -13.46
C LEU A 15 1.83 17.21 -13.18
N LEU A 16 1.45 17.76 -12.03
CA LEU A 16 0.03 17.96 -11.67
C LEU A 16 -0.64 18.95 -12.63
N SER A 17 0.04 20.05 -12.98
CA SER A 17 -0.46 21.03 -13.95
C SER A 17 -0.65 20.40 -15.33
N ALA A 18 0.35 19.66 -15.82
CA ALA A 18 0.27 18.95 -17.08
C ALA A 18 -0.88 17.93 -17.11
N ALA A 19 -1.03 17.14 -16.05
CA ALA A 19 -2.08 16.15 -15.94
C ALA A 19 -3.47 16.78 -15.98
N MET A 20 -3.69 17.85 -15.23
CA MET A 20 -4.98 18.57 -15.24
C MET A 20 -5.35 19.08 -16.64
N ILE A 21 -4.39 19.64 -17.37
CA ILE A 21 -4.59 20.15 -18.73
C ILE A 21 -4.89 18.99 -19.69
N GLU A 22 -4.07 17.94 -19.69
CA GLU A 22 -4.20 16.83 -20.63
C GLU A 22 -5.44 15.97 -20.36
N ILE A 23 -5.78 15.69 -19.09
CA ILE A 23 -7.01 14.98 -18.74
C ILE A 23 -8.24 15.76 -19.20
N ARG A 24 -8.28 17.09 -18.98
CA ARG A 24 -9.40 17.92 -19.43
C ARG A 24 -9.50 17.96 -20.95
N ALA A 25 -8.37 18.04 -21.65
CA ALA A 25 -8.32 18.01 -23.11
C ALA A 25 -8.85 16.67 -23.65
N LEU A 26 -8.40 15.54 -23.09
CA LEU A 26 -8.85 14.20 -23.46
C LEU A 26 -10.34 13.97 -23.17
N ALA A 27 -10.83 14.46 -22.03
CA ALA A 27 -12.25 14.38 -21.68
C ALA A 27 -13.13 15.20 -22.63
N SER A 28 -12.61 16.32 -23.15
CA SER A 28 -13.33 17.20 -24.08
C SER A 28 -13.18 16.77 -25.54
N ARG A 29 -12.12 16.04 -25.88
CA ARG A 29 -11.77 15.61 -27.25
C ARG A 29 -11.23 14.17 -27.22
N PRO A 30 -12.11 13.16 -27.05
CA PRO A 30 -11.71 11.74 -26.97
C PRO A 30 -10.82 11.27 -28.11
N ASP A 31 -11.07 11.74 -29.34
CA ASP A 31 -10.34 11.33 -30.55
C ASP A 31 -8.87 11.81 -30.58
N SER A 32 -8.47 12.68 -29.64
CA SER A 32 -7.07 13.12 -29.51
C SER A 32 -6.17 12.18 -28.73
N SER A 33 -6.73 11.07 -28.21
CA SER A 33 -5.97 10.07 -27.47
C SER A 33 -4.92 9.40 -28.33
N LYS A 34 -3.76 9.16 -27.72
CA LYS A 34 -2.63 8.43 -28.33
C LYS A 34 -2.55 6.99 -27.83
N HIS A 35 -3.32 6.65 -26.79
CA HIS A 35 -3.36 5.30 -26.26
C HIS A 35 -4.24 4.39 -27.14
N PRO A 36 -3.77 3.18 -27.51
CA PRO A 36 -4.52 2.29 -28.41
C PRO A 36 -5.89 1.87 -27.83
N ASP A 37 -6.00 1.77 -26.50
CA ASP A 37 -7.25 1.44 -25.81
C ASP A 37 -8.16 2.66 -25.55
N GLY A 38 -7.81 3.83 -26.11
CA GLY A 38 -8.61 5.04 -26.08
C GLY A 38 -8.42 5.96 -24.86
N HIS A 39 -9.09 7.11 -24.92
CA HIS A 39 -8.87 8.25 -24.02
C HIS A 39 -9.09 7.98 -22.53
N LEU A 40 -10.04 7.11 -22.16
CA LEU A 40 -10.29 6.79 -20.74
C LEU A 40 -9.12 6.03 -20.12
N VAL A 41 -8.47 5.14 -20.89
CA VAL A 41 -7.27 4.43 -20.42
C VAL A 41 -6.12 5.42 -20.28
N GLU A 42 -5.96 6.34 -21.23
CA GLU A 42 -4.95 7.40 -21.15
C GLU A 42 -5.15 8.31 -19.93
N ILE A 43 -6.38 8.79 -19.70
CA ILE A 43 -6.74 9.59 -18.52
C ILE A 43 -6.41 8.83 -17.24
N ARG A 44 -6.79 7.56 -17.16
CA ARG A 44 -6.49 6.71 -15.99
C ARG A 44 -4.99 6.59 -15.77
N LEU A 45 -4.20 6.33 -16.80
CA LEU A 45 -2.74 6.19 -16.67
C LEU A 45 -2.07 7.48 -16.20
N ILE A 46 -2.53 8.65 -16.68
CA ILE A 46 -2.05 9.96 -16.23
C ILE A 46 -2.46 10.21 -14.76
N ALA A 47 -3.70 9.90 -14.41
CA ALA A 47 -4.20 10.02 -13.04
C ALA A 47 -3.45 9.10 -12.06
N ASP A 48 -3.16 7.86 -12.46
CA ASP A 48 -2.41 6.88 -11.66
C ASP A 48 -0.99 7.39 -11.34
N VAL A 49 -0.33 8.08 -12.26
CA VAL A 49 0.97 8.75 -11.99
C VAL A 49 0.78 9.83 -10.92
N CYS A 50 -0.25 10.67 -11.07
CA CYS A 50 -0.49 11.81 -10.18
C CYS A 50 -0.94 11.38 -8.78
N HIS A 51 -1.62 10.25 -8.65
CA HIS A 51 -2.11 9.74 -7.37
C HIS A 51 -0.96 9.47 -6.37
N ASN A 52 0.24 9.17 -6.89
CA ASN A 52 1.42 8.87 -6.08
C ASN A 52 2.30 10.10 -5.78
N LEU A 53 1.97 11.28 -6.31
CA LEU A 53 2.77 12.50 -6.15
C LEU A 53 2.52 13.27 -4.84
N PRO A 54 1.28 13.39 -4.30
CA PRO A 54 1.05 14.04 -3.02
C PRO A 54 1.84 13.36 -1.90
N GLY A 55 2.70 14.12 -1.21
CA GLY A 55 3.57 13.62 -0.15
C GLY A 55 4.93 13.07 -0.62
N ALA A 56 5.28 13.24 -1.89
CA ALA A 56 6.61 12.97 -2.45
C ALA A 56 7.52 14.23 -2.48
N ASP A 57 6.99 15.38 -2.06
CA ASP A 57 7.68 16.68 -1.99
C ASP A 57 8.80 16.69 -0.95
N ARG A 58 8.67 15.86 0.10
CA ARG A 58 9.72 15.66 1.10
C ARG A 58 10.53 14.40 0.80
N PRO A 59 11.88 14.48 0.88
CA PRO A 59 12.70 13.26 0.92
C PRO A 59 12.26 12.41 2.11
N ARG A 60 12.10 11.12 1.88
CA ARG A 60 11.71 10.19 2.94
C ARG A 60 12.94 9.81 3.80
N PRO A 61 12.73 9.43 5.08
CA PRO A 61 13.79 8.88 5.92
C PRO A 61 14.51 7.69 5.26
N THR A 62 15.76 7.46 5.66
CA THR A 62 16.56 6.34 5.16
C THR A 62 15.81 5.01 5.31
N GLY A 63 15.59 4.31 4.19
CA GLY A 63 14.89 3.02 4.11
C GLY A 63 13.44 3.12 3.64
N GLU A 64 12.81 4.29 3.68
CA GLU A 64 11.47 4.50 3.09
C GLU A 64 11.60 4.70 1.58
N TYR A 65 10.60 4.21 0.84
CA TYR A 65 10.57 4.42 -0.60
C TYR A 65 10.26 5.88 -0.91
N ASP A 66 11.16 6.50 -1.66
CA ASP A 66 10.95 7.84 -2.17
C ASP A 66 9.77 7.85 -3.16
N GLY A 67 8.77 8.70 -2.93
CA GLY A 67 7.53 8.69 -3.73
C GLY A 67 7.75 9.02 -5.21
N LEU A 68 8.73 9.88 -5.55
CA LEU A 68 9.06 10.18 -6.95
C LEU A 68 9.83 9.04 -7.59
N VAL A 69 10.76 8.41 -6.86
CA VAL A 69 11.46 7.20 -7.33
C VAL A 69 10.48 6.05 -7.53
N TYR A 70 9.56 5.85 -6.58
CA TYR A 70 8.50 4.84 -6.67
C TYR A 70 7.66 5.05 -7.92
N THR A 71 7.09 6.25 -8.08
CA THR A 71 6.28 6.63 -9.24
C THR A 71 7.05 6.42 -10.54
N TRP A 72 8.31 6.83 -10.58
CA TRP A 72 9.17 6.66 -11.75
C TRP A 72 9.40 5.19 -12.10
N GLN A 73 9.72 4.35 -11.11
CA GLN A 73 10.08 2.96 -11.31
C GLN A 73 8.88 2.04 -11.55
N SER A 74 7.71 2.35 -10.98
CA SER A 74 6.45 1.61 -11.19
C SER A 74 5.69 2.04 -12.45
N ALA A 75 6.04 3.19 -13.05
CA ALA A 75 5.45 3.65 -14.30
C ALA A 75 5.68 2.66 -15.44
N ASN A 76 4.61 2.33 -16.19
CA ASN A 76 4.71 1.60 -17.45
C ASN A 76 5.35 2.48 -18.56
N ASP A 77 5.56 1.93 -19.75
CA ASP A 77 6.25 2.64 -20.85
C ASP A 77 5.52 3.92 -21.28
N PHE A 78 4.19 3.91 -21.28
CA PHE A 78 3.38 5.09 -21.57
C PHE A 78 3.60 6.17 -20.50
N GLN A 79 3.42 5.82 -19.23
CA GLN A 79 3.59 6.72 -18.08
C GLN A 79 5.01 7.27 -18.01
N ARG A 80 6.03 6.44 -18.25
CA ARG A 80 7.44 6.87 -18.25
C ARG A 80 7.76 7.80 -19.41
N SER A 81 7.19 7.56 -20.58
CA SER A 81 7.32 8.49 -21.73
C SER A 81 6.64 9.82 -21.44
N TRP A 82 5.46 9.78 -20.80
CA TRP A 82 4.73 10.96 -20.36
C TRP A 82 5.56 11.77 -19.35
N LEU A 83 6.07 11.14 -18.29
CA LEU A 83 6.94 11.77 -17.29
C LEU A 83 8.16 12.44 -17.93
N ARG A 84 8.89 11.73 -18.80
CA ARG A 84 10.07 12.26 -19.51
C ARG A 84 9.73 13.48 -20.35
N LYS A 85 8.64 13.44 -21.11
CA LYS A 85 8.18 14.57 -21.94
C LYS A 85 7.96 15.82 -21.08
N HIS A 86 7.31 15.70 -19.93
CA HIS A 86 6.99 16.85 -19.09
C HIS A 86 8.19 17.37 -18.30
N PHE A 87 9.07 16.49 -17.81
CA PHE A 87 10.33 16.92 -17.20
C PHE A 87 11.26 17.60 -18.20
N ALA A 88 11.39 17.07 -19.42
CA ALA A 88 12.21 17.67 -20.47
C ALA A 88 11.70 19.07 -20.86
N ARG A 89 10.37 19.25 -21.00
CA ARG A 89 9.76 20.57 -21.29
C ARG A 89 10.01 21.60 -20.20
N ALA A 90 10.14 21.16 -18.96
CA ALA A 90 10.41 22.02 -17.81
C ALA A 90 11.91 22.14 -17.47
N ALA A 91 12.79 21.60 -18.31
CA ALA A 91 14.24 21.53 -18.06
C ALA A 91 14.60 20.90 -16.69
N ILE A 92 13.82 19.91 -16.24
CA ILE A 92 14.07 19.18 -15.00
C ILE A 92 15.00 18.00 -15.28
N ASP A 93 16.13 17.95 -14.61
CA ASP A 93 17.12 16.87 -14.72
C ASP A 93 16.61 15.57 -14.08
N THR A 94 16.35 14.56 -14.90
CA THR A 94 15.88 13.23 -14.47
C THR A 94 16.99 12.28 -14.03
N THR A 95 18.26 12.68 -14.08
CA THR A 95 19.42 11.83 -13.77
C THR A 95 19.28 11.14 -12.40
N PHE A 96 18.79 11.86 -11.39
CA PHE A 96 18.51 11.31 -10.07
C PHE A 96 17.54 10.12 -10.11
N LEU A 97 16.44 10.23 -10.87
CA LEU A 97 15.42 9.18 -10.97
C LEU A 97 15.92 7.96 -11.74
N GLU A 98 16.76 8.19 -12.76
CA GLU A 98 17.35 7.13 -13.58
C GLU A 98 18.46 6.36 -12.84
N GLN A 99 19.19 7.04 -11.96
CA GLN A 99 20.26 6.44 -11.15
C GLN A 99 19.77 5.90 -9.79
N ALA A 100 18.51 6.14 -9.42
CA ALA A 100 17.97 5.69 -8.15
C ALA A 100 18.07 4.16 -8.01
N PRO A 101 18.44 3.62 -6.82
CA PRO A 101 18.48 2.19 -6.59
C PRO A 101 17.17 1.54 -7.01
N ARG A 102 17.25 0.41 -7.72
CA ARG A 102 16.05 -0.34 -8.11
C ARG A 102 15.32 -0.75 -6.84
N LEU A 103 14.08 -0.32 -6.72
CA LEU A 103 13.16 -0.84 -5.74
C LEU A 103 13.08 -2.35 -5.91
N PRO A 104 12.96 -3.12 -4.80
CA PRO A 104 12.66 -4.53 -4.92
C PRO A 104 11.45 -4.67 -5.85
N ARG A 105 11.53 -5.60 -6.82
CA ARG A 105 10.43 -5.79 -7.77
C ARG A 105 9.14 -5.86 -6.95
N PRO A 106 8.12 -5.04 -7.26
CA PRO A 106 6.78 -5.29 -6.72
C PRO A 106 6.53 -6.75 -7.02
N ALA A 107 6.29 -7.59 -6.01
CA ALA A 107 6.09 -9.00 -6.29
C ALA A 107 4.90 -9.06 -7.26
N THR A 108 5.15 -9.52 -8.47
CA THR A 108 4.14 -9.61 -9.51
C THR A 108 3.02 -10.45 -8.91
N ALA A 109 1.82 -9.86 -8.76
CA ALA A 109 0.66 -10.65 -8.39
C ALA A 109 0.62 -11.84 -9.36
N PRO A 110 0.56 -13.09 -8.88
CA PRO A 110 0.72 -14.25 -9.75
C PRO A 110 -0.28 -14.16 -10.91
N ASP A 111 0.23 -14.24 -12.15
CA ASP A 111 -0.53 -14.13 -13.40
C ASP A 111 -1.57 -15.24 -13.59
N THR A 112 -1.64 -16.19 -12.65
CA THR A 112 -2.60 -17.27 -12.67
C THR A 112 -3.92 -16.81 -12.07
N ARG A 113 -4.81 -16.33 -12.94
CA ARG A 113 -6.24 -16.36 -12.64
C ARG A 113 -6.64 -17.82 -12.35
N PRO A 114 -7.33 -18.11 -11.23
CA PRO A 114 -7.94 -19.42 -11.07
C PRO A 114 -9.02 -19.57 -12.14
N SER A 115 -8.80 -20.43 -13.13
CA SER A 115 -9.87 -20.93 -13.97
C SER A 115 -10.65 -21.98 -13.17
N TRP A 116 -11.97 -22.04 -13.36
CA TRP A 116 -12.86 -22.97 -12.64
C TRP A 116 -12.46 -24.46 -12.79
N LYS A 117 -11.64 -24.81 -13.80
CA LYS A 117 -11.09 -26.15 -14.00
C LYS A 117 -9.95 -26.52 -13.03
N HIS A 118 -9.38 -25.56 -12.33
CA HIS A 118 -8.28 -25.78 -11.40
C HIS A 118 -8.64 -25.14 -10.06
N TRP A 119 -9.56 -25.79 -9.34
CA TRP A 119 -9.62 -25.63 -7.89
C TRP A 119 -8.21 -25.90 -7.36
N GLN A 120 -7.47 -24.83 -7.06
CA GLN A 120 -6.24 -24.95 -6.29
C GLN A 120 -6.69 -25.32 -4.88
N LEU A 121 -6.77 -26.63 -4.61
CA LEU A 121 -6.93 -27.14 -3.25
C LEU A 121 -6.00 -26.33 -2.34
N PRO A 122 -6.53 -25.75 -1.26
CA PRO A 122 -5.75 -24.83 -0.45
C PRO A 122 -4.56 -25.58 0.15
N ARG A 123 -3.34 -25.19 -0.28
CA ARG A 123 -2.15 -26.02 -0.04
C ARG A 123 -1.66 -26.07 1.42
N ASP A 124 -2.28 -25.32 2.33
CA ASP A 124 -2.25 -25.67 3.76
C ASP A 124 -3.35 -24.94 4.56
N PRO A 125 -4.54 -25.52 4.75
CA PRO A 125 -5.61 -24.89 5.54
C PRO A 125 -5.21 -24.69 7.01
N LYS A 126 -4.19 -25.41 7.52
CA LYS A 126 -3.75 -25.31 8.92
C LYS A 126 -3.04 -23.98 9.21
N THR A 127 -2.64 -23.23 8.19
CA THR A 127 -1.99 -21.91 8.30
C THR A 127 -2.94 -20.77 8.65
N PHE A 128 -4.26 -20.99 8.55
CA PHE A 128 -5.26 -19.98 8.85
C PHE A 128 -5.63 -20.00 10.33
N LEU A 129 -5.49 -18.84 10.95
CA LEU A 129 -5.85 -18.57 12.33
C LEU A 129 -6.91 -17.47 12.35
N ALA A 130 -7.86 -17.58 13.29
CA ALA A 130 -8.72 -16.47 13.62
C ALA A 130 -8.24 -15.84 14.92
N VAL A 131 -8.33 -14.53 15.03
CA VAL A 131 -8.08 -13.82 16.27
C VAL A 131 -9.15 -12.75 16.46
N ASP A 132 -9.40 -12.37 17.71
CA ASP A 132 -10.15 -11.15 18.03
C ASP A 132 -9.28 -9.91 17.87
N SER A 133 -9.92 -8.73 17.93
CA SER A 133 -9.28 -7.42 17.80
C SER A 133 -8.20 -7.16 18.83
N SER A 134 -8.44 -7.56 20.09
CA SER A 134 -7.49 -7.36 21.19
C SER A 134 -6.20 -8.15 20.96
N THR A 135 -6.33 -9.40 20.50
CA THR A 135 -5.23 -10.29 20.18
C THR A 135 -4.47 -9.77 18.96
N LEU A 136 -5.16 -9.36 17.89
CA LEU A 136 -4.50 -8.77 16.72
C LEU A 136 -3.72 -7.51 17.08
N ALA A 137 -4.32 -6.60 17.84
CA ALA A 137 -3.67 -5.37 18.26
C ALA A 137 -2.42 -5.63 19.11
N ASN A 138 -2.49 -6.59 20.04
CA ASN A 138 -1.35 -6.97 20.86
C ASN A 138 -0.20 -7.55 20.02
N LEU A 139 -0.49 -8.44 19.07
CA LEU A 139 0.51 -9.01 18.17
C LEU A 139 1.22 -7.92 17.35
N VAL A 140 0.45 -6.96 16.80
CA VAL A 140 1.00 -5.85 16.01
C VAL A 140 1.87 -4.94 16.90
N ARG A 141 1.43 -4.60 18.11
CA ARG A 141 2.20 -3.77 19.05
C ARG A 141 3.50 -4.44 19.50
N GLN A 142 3.45 -5.73 19.82
CA GLN A 142 4.64 -6.51 20.20
C GLN A 142 5.64 -6.58 19.05
N ALA A 143 5.17 -6.87 17.83
CA ALA A 143 6.03 -6.89 16.65
C ALA A 143 6.68 -5.53 16.38
N ARG A 144 5.92 -4.44 16.48
CA ARG A 144 6.44 -3.06 16.35
C ARG A 144 7.47 -2.70 17.42
N ALA A 145 7.32 -3.18 18.64
CA ALA A 145 8.29 -2.93 19.70
C ALA A 145 9.67 -3.53 19.38
N VAL A 146 9.69 -4.69 18.71
CA VAL A 146 10.91 -5.33 18.20
C VAL A 146 11.45 -4.60 16.96
N ASP A 147 10.56 -4.12 16.10
CA ASP A 147 10.87 -3.40 14.85
C ASP A 147 11.37 -1.95 15.07
N ARG A 148 11.48 -1.46 16.32
CA ARG A 148 11.90 -0.08 16.67
C ARG A 148 13.27 0.36 16.13
N HIS A 149 14.06 -0.58 15.62
CA HIS A 149 15.36 -0.29 14.98
C HIS A 149 15.25 -0.08 13.47
N ASP A 150 14.05 -0.20 12.88
CA ASP A 150 13.82 0.10 11.48
C ASP A 150 13.78 1.64 11.31
N PRO A 151 14.77 2.25 10.61
CA PRO A 151 14.81 3.69 10.39
C PRO A 151 13.63 4.23 9.58
N THR A 152 12.77 3.35 9.05
CA THR A 152 11.53 3.65 8.33
C THR A 152 10.28 3.71 9.22
N TYR A 153 10.42 3.45 10.52
CA TYR A 153 9.33 3.52 11.50
C TYR A 153 9.33 4.86 12.22
N GLY A 154 8.98 5.93 11.49
CA GLY A 154 8.85 7.27 12.06
C GLY A 154 7.58 7.47 12.91
N PRO A 155 7.48 8.58 13.68
CA PRO A 155 6.34 8.89 14.55
C PRO A 155 4.99 8.86 13.83
N ALA A 156 4.95 9.36 12.59
CA ALA A 156 3.74 9.36 11.77
C ALA A 156 3.25 7.94 11.44
N ARG A 157 4.17 6.99 11.23
CA ARG A 157 3.83 5.59 10.94
C ARG A 157 3.35 4.88 12.20
N THR A 158 3.95 5.17 13.35
CA THR A 158 3.47 4.70 14.66
C THR A 158 2.06 5.21 14.93
N ALA A 159 1.82 6.50 14.72
CA ALA A 159 0.50 7.10 14.86
C ALA A 159 -0.54 6.47 13.91
N ALA A 160 -0.18 6.31 12.63
CA ALA A 160 -1.06 5.67 11.63
C ALA A 160 -1.37 4.23 12.02
N GLY A 161 -0.35 3.56 12.54
CA GLY A 161 -0.46 2.21 13.05
C GLY A 161 -1.37 2.08 14.27
N GLU A 162 -1.31 2.99 15.24
CA GLU A 162 -2.22 2.95 16.41
C GLU A 162 -3.63 3.39 16.03
N TRP A 163 -3.76 4.42 15.19
CA TRP A 163 -5.06 4.84 14.66
C TRP A 163 -5.77 3.67 13.97
N PHE A 164 -5.05 2.91 13.15
CA PHE A 164 -5.58 1.71 12.52
C PHE A 164 -6.09 0.68 13.54
N LEU A 165 -5.30 0.39 14.58
CA LEU A 165 -5.68 -0.57 15.63
C LEU A 165 -6.89 -0.12 16.45
N ASN A 166 -7.08 1.19 16.61
CA ASN A 166 -8.25 1.75 17.30
C ASN A 166 -9.55 1.65 16.48
N HIS A 167 -9.45 1.31 15.20
CA HIS A 167 -10.59 1.16 14.29
C HIS A 167 -10.90 -0.29 13.93
N LEU A 168 -10.31 -1.25 14.64
CA LEU A 168 -10.74 -2.64 14.54
C LEU A 168 -12.18 -2.75 15.09
N ASP A 169 -13.00 -3.58 14.44
CA ASP A 169 -14.31 -3.94 14.98
C ASP A 169 -14.13 -4.57 16.36
N PRO A 170 -14.70 -4.04 17.46
CA PRO A 170 -14.46 -4.57 18.80
C PRO A 170 -14.82 -6.06 18.94
N ASP A 171 -15.82 -6.54 18.18
CA ASP A 171 -16.26 -7.94 18.15
C ASP A 171 -15.78 -8.68 16.88
N GLY A 172 -14.88 -8.02 16.13
CA GLY A 172 -14.32 -8.48 14.88
C GLY A 172 -13.56 -9.79 15.00
N ARG A 173 -13.76 -10.66 14.00
CA ARG A 173 -12.91 -11.83 13.76
C ARG A 173 -11.95 -11.51 12.61
N HIS A 174 -10.66 -11.55 12.88
CA HIS A 174 -9.61 -11.32 11.89
C HIS A 174 -8.98 -12.63 11.49
N ILE A 175 -8.64 -12.77 10.21
CA ILE A 175 -8.03 -14.01 9.71
C ILE A 175 -6.58 -13.74 9.36
N ILE A 176 -5.68 -14.41 10.05
CA ILE A 176 -4.23 -14.31 9.83
C ILE A 176 -3.76 -15.53 9.04
N ARG A 177 -2.86 -15.30 8.09
CA ARG A 177 -2.02 -16.35 7.51
C ARG A 177 -0.64 -15.81 7.10
N PRO A 178 0.39 -16.66 7.01
CA PRO A 178 1.64 -16.28 6.37
C PRO A 178 1.40 -15.74 4.95
N SER A 179 2.20 -14.74 4.56
CA SER A 179 2.25 -14.31 3.15
C SER A 179 2.77 -15.47 2.29
N ARG A 180 2.21 -15.64 1.09
CA ARG A 180 2.58 -16.73 0.17
C ARG A 180 3.79 -16.35 -0.68
N HIS A 181 4.48 -17.37 -1.19
CA HIS A 181 5.45 -17.17 -2.25
C HIS A 181 4.75 -16.58 -3.49
N GLY A 182 5.23 -15.42 -3.95
CA GLY A 182 4.63 -14.66 -5.05
C GLY A 182 3.63 -13.58 -4.63
N GLU A 183 3.27 -13.48 -3.34
CA GLU A 183 2.53 -12.31 -2.84
C GLU A 183 3.45 -11.10 -2.66
N THR A 184 2.87 -9.90 -2.82
CA THR A 184 3.59 -8.65 -2.60
C THR A 184 4.06 -8.55 -1.16
N LEU A 185 5.38 -8.59 -0.99
CA LEU A 185 6.05 -8.23 0.25
C LEU A 185 6.26 -6.72 0.24
N PHE A 186 5.47 -6.00 1.03
CA PHE A 186 5.62 -4.57 1.25
C PHE A 186 6.84 -4.28 2.14
N GLN A 187 7.24 -5.25 2.95
CA GLN A 187 8.41 -5.18 3.82
C GLN A 187 9.21 -6.49 3.75
N PRO A 188 10.55 -6.44 3.76
CA PRO A 188 11.36 -7.65 3.93
C PRO A 188 11.14 -8.23 5.34
N ASP A 189 11.44 -9.53 5.48
CA ASP A 189 11.50 -10.17 6.79
C ASP A 189 12.45 -9.39 7.71
N GLY A 190 12.03 -9.20 8.95
CA GLY A 190 12.68 -8.33 9.93
C GLY A 190 13.55 -9.09 10.93
N PRO A 191 14.16 -8.38 11.89
CA PRO A 191 14.92 -9.00 12.97
C PRO A 191 14.05 -9.92 13.84
N ALA A 192 14.71 -10.80 14.59
CA ALA A 192 14.10 -11.57 15.68
C ALA A 192 12.82 -12.37 15.30
N ASP A 193 12.78 -12.92 14.09
CA ASP A 193 11.71 -13.75 13.49
C ASP A 193 10.49 -13.04 12.91
N LEU A 194 10.55 -11.71 12.78
CA LEU A 194 9.50 -10.92 12.13
C LEU A 194 9.32 -11.34 10.67
N ARG A 195 8.09 -11.70 10.31
CA ARG A 195 7.69 -12.04 8.94
C ARG A 195 6.46 -11.27 8.54
N GLN A 196 6.28 -11.04 7.24
CA GLN A 196 5.05 -10.44 6.74
C GLN A 196 3.89 -11.46 6.73
N TYR A 197 2.78 -11.12 7.36
CA TYR A 197 1.54 -11.88 7.32
C TYR A 197 0.51 -11.18 6.48
N ARG A 198 -0.39 -11.93 5.85
CA ARG A 198 -1.63 -11.38 5.30
C ARG A 198 -2.72 -11.49 6.36
N VAL A 199 -3.37 -10.38 6.66
CA VAL A 199 -4.48 -10.34 7.60
C VAL A 199 -5.71 -9.80 6.90
N LEU A 200 -6.79 -10.59 6.90
CA LEU A 200 -8.12 -10.09 6.58
C LEU A 200 -8.68 -9.47 7.85
N VAL A 201 -8.88 -8.16 7.82
CA VAL A 201 -9.26 -7.36 8.99
C VAL A 201 -10.69 -6.88 8.84
N THR A 202 -11.49 -7.03 9.89
CA THR A 202 -12.82 -6.42 10.00
C THR A 202 -12.70 -5.09 10.73
N MET A 203 -13.14 -4.00 10.09
CA MET A 203 -13.06 -2.64 10.62
C MET A 203 -14.34 -2.27 11.36
N SER A 204 -14.29 -1.23 12.20
CA SER A 204 -15.40 -0.76 13.03
C SER A 204 -16.67 -0.36 12.27
N ASP A 205 -16.54 -0.04 10.98
CA ASP A 205 -17.67 0.23 10.07
C ASP A 205 -18.19 -1.03 9.35
N GLY A 206 -17.71 -2.22 9.75
CA GLY A 206 -18.04 -3.52 9.15
C GLY A 206 -17.28 -3.82 7.85
N SER A 207 -16.41 -2.92 7.37
CA SER A 207 -15.63 -3.15 6.16
C SER A 207 -14.63 -4.29 6.35
N LEU A 208 -14.42 -5.07 5.28
CA LEU A 208 -13.35 -6.06 5.21
C LEU A 208 -12.20 -5.50 4.38
N ILE A 209 -11.03 -5.44 5.00
CA ILE A 209 -9.81 -4.96 4.34
C ILE A 209 -8.72 -6.01 4.45
N VAL A 210 -7.66 -5.81 3.67
CA VAL A 210 -6.47 -6.65 3.73
C VAL A 210 -5.28 -5.84 4.15
N ASP A 211 -4.72 -6.19 5.30
CA ASP A 211 -3.47 -5.64 5.80
C ASP A 211 -2.32 -6.64 5.68
N HIS A 212 -1.09 -6.12 5.70
CA HIS A 212 0.15 -6.89 5.61
C HIS A 212 1.12 -6.59 6.76
N PRO A 213 0.72 -6.78 8.03
CA PRO A 213 1.60 -6.48 9.16
C PRO A 213 2.79 -7.45 9.21
N ARG A 214 3.94 -6.95 9.67
CA ARG A 214 5.02 -7.79 10.18
C ARG A 214 4.66 -8.27 11.57
N LEU A 215 4.62 -9.58 11.77
CA LEU A 215 4.32 -10.23 13.05
C LEU A 215 5.44 -11.23 13.36
N ARG A 216 5.65 -11.52 14.64
CA ARG A 216 6.64 -12.51 15.08
C ARG A 216 6.13 -13.91 14.81
N ALA A 217 6.95 -14.72 14.14
CA ALA A 217 6.55 -16.07 13.77
C ALA A 217 6.28 -16.95 15.00
N THR A 218 7.06 -16.77 16.06
CA THR A 218 6.88 -17.42 17.37
C THR A 218 5.55 -17.10 18.03
N ASP A 219 5.16 -15.82 18.07
CA ASP A 219 3.89 -15.40 18.68
C ASP A 219 2.69 -15.99 17.91
N ILE A 220 2.76 -16.02 16.58
CA ILE A 220 1.73 -16.64 15.73
C ILE A 220 1.66 -18.16 15.94
N ALA A 221 2.81 -18.83 16.08
CA ALA A 221 2.86 -20.27 16.30
C ALA A 221 2.28 -20.69 17.67
N ALA A 222 2.32 -19.79 18.67
CA ALA A 222 1.77 -20.02 20.00
C ALA A 222 0.23 -19.90 20.07
N LEU A 223 -0.41 -19.32 19.06
CA LEU A 223 -1.86 -19.12 19.06
C LEU A 223 -2.63 -20.45 18.92
N PRO A 224 -3.78 -20.59 19.58
CA PRO A 224 -4.61 -21.78 19.45
C PRO A 224 -5.19 -21.89 18.04
N ARG A 225 -5.21 -23.12 17.51
CA ARG A 225 -5.86 -23.44 16.25
C ARG A 225 -7.39 -23.42 16.43
N ASN A 226 -8.00 -22.26 16.25
CA ASN A 226 -9.40 -22.00 16.62
C ASN A 226 -10.39 -21.90 15.44
N LEU A 227 -10.02 -22.40 14.25
CA LEU A 227 -10.91 -22.48 13.09
C LEU A 227 -11.19 -23.93 12.73
N HIS A 228 -12.47 -24.27 12.56
CA HIS A 228 -12.88 -25.56 12.00
C HIS A 228 -12.31 -25.75 10.58
N LEU A 229 -11.96 -26.99 10.25
CA LEU A 229 -11.34 -27.37 8.97
C LEU A 229 -12.17 -26.87 7.77
N LEU A 230 -13.49 -27.03 7.81
CA LEU A 230 -14.38 -26.61 6.73
C LEU A 230 -14.32 -25.09 6.49
N ARG A 231 -14.23 -24.28 7.56
CA ARG A 231 -14.09 -22.83 7.45
C ARG A 231 -12.73 -22.43 6.90
N ARG A 232 -11.66 -23.15 7.28
CA ARG A 232 -10.31 -22.95 6.71
C ARG A 232 -10.27 -23.27 5.22
N LEU A 233 -10.92 -24.37 4.82
CA LEU A 233 -11.03 -24.74 3.41
C LEU A 233 -11.81 -23.68 2.62
N GLN A 234 -12.92 -23.18 3.16
CA GLN A 234 -13.68 -22.08 2.54
C GLN A 234 -12.83 -20.82 2.36
N LEU A 235 -12.19 -20.33 3.42
CA LEU A 235 -11.33 -19.14 3.38
C LEU A 235 -10.20 -19.27 2.36
N ALA A 236 -9.67 -20.47 2.24
CA ALA A 236 -8.55 -20.74 1.36
C ALA A 236 -8.99 -21.01 -0.10
N ALA A 237 -10.28 -21.26 -0.33
CA ALA A 237 -10.91 -21.39 -1.65
C ALA A 237 -11.56 -20.09 -2.17
N VAL A 238 -11.65 -19.01 -1.36
CA VAL A 238 -12.25 -17.75 -1.80
C VAL A 238 -11.45 -17.17 -2.98
N PRO A 239 -12.11 -16.84 -4.11
CA PRO A 239 -11.43 -16.26 -5.26
C PRO A 239 -10.87 -14.86 -4.94
N PRO A 240 -9.77 -14.45 -5.58
CA PRO A 240 -9.02 -13.22 -5.28
C PRO A 240 -9.74 -11.90 -5.64
N ARG A 241 -11.07 -11.92 -5.82
CA ARG A 241 -11.87 -10.77 -6.31
C ARG A 241 -13.07 -10.43 -5.43
N ARG A 242 -13.04 -10.74 -4.14
CA ARG A 242 -13.79 -9.85 -3.23
C ARG A 242 -13.11 -8.49 -3.28
N GLN A 243 -13.89 -7.42 -3.15
CA GLN A 243 -13.44 -6.03 -3.09
C GLN A 243 -12.62 -5.83 -1.81
N GLU A 244 -11.48 -6.52 -1.71
CA GLU A 244 -10.53 -6.41 -0.63
C GLU A 244 -9.91 -5.03 -0.76
N LEU A 245 -10.34 -4.12 0.10
CA LEU A 245 -9.78 -2.78 0.17
C LEU A 245 -8.42 -2.87 0.86
N ASP A 246 -7.44 -2.14 0.33
CA ASP A 246 -6.22 -1.92 1.08
C ASP A 246 -6.48 -0.92 2.23
N PRO A 247 -5.64 -0.90 3.29
CA PRO A 247 -5.88 -0.06 4.46
C PRO A 247 -5.86 1.44 4.13
N GLY A 248 -5.09 1.86 3.12
CA GLY A 248 -5.02 3.26 2.69
C GLY A 248 -6.32 3.72 2.04
N LEU A 249 -6.86 2.93 1.11
CA LEU A 249 -8.13 3.22 0.46
C LEU A 249 -9.30 3.18 1.44
N TRP A 250 -9.32 2.22 2.36
CA TRP A 250 -10.31 2.20 3.44
C TRP A 250 -10.19 3.44 4.32
N ALA A 251 -8.99 3.78 4.81
CA ALA A 251 -8.79 4.94 5.67
C ALA A 251 -9.25 6.25 5.00
N HIS A 252 -8.98 6.40 3.70
CA HIS A 252 -9.46 7.55 2.93
C HIS A 252 -10.99 7.62 2.88
N ARG A 253 -11.67 6.51 2.59
CA ARG A 253 -13.14 6.45 2.55
C ARG A 253 -13.78 6.64 3.93
N HIS A 254 -13.20 6.02 4.95
CA HIS A 254 -13.67 6.10 6.33
C HIS A 254 -13.64 7.56 6.83
N ARG A 255 -12.57 8.31 6.54
CA ARG A 255 -12.51 9.75 6.87
C ARG A 255 -13.52 10.59 6.11
N ALA A 256 -13.80 10.25 4.86
CA ALA A 256 -14.81 10.96 4.08
C ALA A 256 -16.22 10.80 4.67
N THR A 257 -16.51 9.68 5.35
CA THR A 257 -17.80 9.42 6.00
C THR A 257 -17.82 9.76 7.50
N HIS A 258 -16.67 9.83 8.14
CA HIS A 258 -16.49 10.14 9.57
C HIS A 258 -15.44 11.24 9.74
N PRO A 259 -15.74 12.50 9.39
CA PRO A 259 -14.78 13.60 9.42
C PRO A 259 -14.27 13.93 10.84
N ASP A 260 -15.03 13.58 11.87
CA ASP A 260 -14.65 13.77 13.29
C ASP A 260 -13.71 12.68 13.81
N CYS A 261 -13.45 11.65 13.01
CA CYS A 261 -12.49 10.61 13.36
C CYS A 261 -11.06 11.19 13.32
N CYS A 262 -10.47 11.38 14.50
CA CYS A 262 -9.21 12.11 14.73
C CYS A 262 -8.19 11.95 13.60
N ASP A 263 -7.82 13.10 13.03
CA ASP A 263 -6.83 13.24 11.99
C ASP A 263 -5.44 12.83 12.51
N LEU A 264 -4.70 12.07 11.69
CA LEU A 264 -3.29 11.72 11.93
C LEU A 264 -2.36 12.94 12.08
N THR A 265 -2.89 14.12 11.81
CA THR A 265 -2.24 15.42 11.68
C THR A 265 -1.76 16.01 13.02
N VAL A 266 -2.23 15.51 14.17
CA VAL A 266 -1.99 16.17 15.49
C VAL A 266 -0.63 15.87 16.14
N LEU A 267 0.17 14.91 15.64
CA LEU A 267 1.41 14.52 16.33
C LEU A 267 2.71 15.15 15.79
N THR A 268 2.64 16.07 14.82
CA THR A 268 3.82 16.80 14.33
C THR A 268 3.99 18.20 14.91
N THR A 269 3.10 18.67 15.78
CA THR A 269 3.17 20.01 16.38
C THR A 269 3.19 19.95 17.90
N SER A 270 4.27 19.43 18.47
CA SER A 270 4.61 19.66 19.87
C SER A 270 6.10 19.42 20.09
N SER A 271 6.91 20.31 19.51
CA SER A 271 8.31 20.51 19.89
C SER A 271 8.65 21.98 19.67
N ASP A 272 8.03 22.84 20.48
CA ASP A 272 8.56 24.16 20.81
C ASP A 272 8.33 24.35 22.31
N GLY A 273 9.44 24.25 23.05
CA GLY A 273 9.59 24.39 24.49
C GLY A 273 11.06 24.32 24.82
#